data_AF-A0A384JJA8-F1
#
_entry.id   AF-A0A384JJA8-F1
#
_cell.length_a   1.000
_cell.length_b   1.000
_cell.length_c   1.000
_cell.angle_alpha   90.00
_cell.angle_beta   90.00
_cell.angle_gamma   90.00
#
_symmetry.space_group_name_H-M   'P 1'
#
loop_
_entity.id
_entity.type
_entity.pdbx_description
1 polymer ?
#
loop_
_entity_poly.entity_id
_entity_poly.type
_entity_poly.pdbx_seq_one_letter_code
_entity_poly.pdbx_strand_id
1 'polypeptide(L)'
;MIAQIRNTAALVALTSAASVLARPHFSTRATQASTDLCGDYDYLILNNSPWIVYNMLYNAKQIVGSQCTYYDSMITGSDGTAEVKWNSETDITYVESTNNVPKGYSFVGLTQNLETPLTGIASIPTTYTWTRSNTTAFKGNVCYDFMTNDVKGDSTSSSSQELMLWLQYEGGQLPIGWADGSVATIDNLFGTSWDLYQGLNTDSGITVSSMLPRTQFEGTFEGDLREWLVALVGQGVFTESTYVNVGNAGTEFFYGNAIMNATLGLQIDLGTATSAAVKVAAVSSVSSSASQIASTSSIVEVPSSSVAAATPSVTQSSTEAPTSTAFVASVSASAKSSTKSHHVATPSAPVVKESTIASGAKSTGMAASSAAGIETSVSSAAIAAPTSTGEGDDDCEV
;
A
#
# COMPACT_ATOMS: atom_id res chain seq x y z
N MET A 1 -45.41 -41.70 90.46
CA MET A 1 -45.68 -41.99 89.04
C MET A 1 -46.35 -40.78 88.39
N ILE A 2 -45.53 -39.80 87.99
CA ILE A 2 -45.83 -38.49 87.37
C ILE A 2 -44.50 -38.08 86.68
N ALA A 3 -44.40 -37.58 85.44
CA ALA A 3 -45.31 -37.50 84.29
C ALA A 3 -44.47 -37.51 82.97
N GLN A 4 -45.10 -37.30 81.81
CA GLN A 4 -44.42 -37.11 80.52
C GLN A 4 -43.88 -35.68 80.35
N ILE A 5 -42.76 -35.50 79.67
CA ILE A 5 -42.50 -34.30 78.84
C ILE A 5 -41.92 -34.75 77.49
N ARG A 6 -42.60 -34.38 76.40
CA ARG A 6 -42.08 -34.43 75.02
C ARG A 6 -41.39 -33.10 74.73
N ASN A 7 -40.22 -33.11 74.11
CA ASN A 7 -39.65 -31.91 73.49
C ASN A 7 -39.51 -32.11 71.97
N THR A 8 -40.27 -31.32 71.22
CA THR A 8 -40.16 -31.14 69.77
C THR A 8 -39.02 -30.17 69.45
N ALA A 9 -38.08 -30.57 68.59
CA ALA A 9 -37.10 -29.64 68.01
C ALA A 9 -37.73 -28.94 66.79
N ALA A 10 -37.63 -27.61 66.74
CA ALA A 10 -38.12 -26.81 65.62
C ALA A 10 -37.10 -26.76 64.48
N LEU A 11 -37.57 -26.93 63.25
CA LEU A 11 -36.74 -26.81 62.05
C LEU A 11 -36.70 -25.35 61.59
N VAL A 12 -35.53 -24.70 61.67
CA VAL A 12 -35.34 -23.33 61.18
C VAL A 12 -34.98 -23.36 59.69
N ALA A 13 -35.83 -22.78 58.85
CA ALA A 13 -35.58 -22.64 57.42
C ALA A 13 -34.80 -21.34 57.13
N LEU A 14 -33.57 -21.45 56.62
CA LEU A 14 -32.84 -20.31 56.05
C LEU A 14 -33.23 -20.13 54.58
N THR A 15 -33.95 -19.05 54.28
CA THR A 15 -34.20 -18.62 52.90
C THR A 15 -32.97 -17.88 52.35
N SER A 16 -32.21 -18.53 51.47
CA SER A 16 -31.08 -17.90 50.78
C SER A 16 -31.59 -16.90 49.73
N ALA A 17 -31.33 -15.61 49.94
CA ALA A 17 -31.61 -14.58 48.94
C ALA A 17 -30.59 -14.70 47.80
N ALA A 18 -31.03 -15.14 46.62
CA ALA A 18 -30.19 -15.18 45.42
C ALA A 18 -30.02 -13.76 44.87
N SER A 19 -28.86 -13.15 45.14
CA SER A 19 -28.45 -11.90 44.49
C SER A 19 -28.29 -12.14 42.98
N VAL A 20 -29.27 -11.69 42.19
CA VAL A 20 -29.14 -11.66 40.73
C VAL A 20 -28.11 -10.58 40.37
N LEU A 21 -26.86 -11.00 40.25
CA LEU A 21 -25.81 -10.20 39.61
C LEU A 21 -26.24 -9.96 38.17
N ALA A 22 -26.68 -8.73 37.88
CA ALA A 22 -26.88 -8.29 36.52
C ALA A 22 -25.57 -8.48 35.75
N ARG A 23 -25.61 -9.33 34.72
CA ARG A 23 -24.46 -9.46 33.80
C ARG A 23 -24.17 -8.06 33.24
N PRO A 24 -22.90 -7.63 33.17
CA PRO A 24 -22.59 -6.44 32.40
C PRO A 24 -23.14 -6.66 30.99
N HIS A 25 -23.99 -5.75 30.54
CA HIS A 25 -24.34 -5.71 29.12
C HIS A 25 -23.01 -5.52 28.38
N PHE A 26 -22.69 -6.46 27.49
CA PHE A 26 -21.68 -6.19 26.48
C PHE A 26 -22.16 -4.96 25.72
N SER A 27 -21.48 -3.83 25.95
CA SER A 27 -21.70 -2.66 25.13
C SER A 27 -21.41 -3.10 23.71
N THR A 28 -22.42 -3.06 22.85
CA THR A 28 -22.24 -3.21 21.40
C THR A 28 -21.40 -2.04 20.94
N ARG A 29 -20.07 -2.23 21.00
CA ARG A 29 -19.06 -1.26 20.58
C ARG A 29 -19.45 -0.83 19.17
N ALA A 30 -19.70 0.46 18.98
CA ALA A 30 -20.19 0.97 17.71
C ALA A 30 -19.21 0.58 16.60
N THR A 31 -19.65 -0.30 15.70
CA THR A 31 -18.92 -0.61 14.47
C THR A 31 -18.88 0.64 13.63
N GLN A 32 -17.67 1.07 13.26
CA GLN A 32 -17.47 2.23 12.38
C GLN A 32 -18.16 1.98 11.05
N ALA A 33 -18.99 2.94 10.62
CA ALA A 33 -19.79 2.82 9.41
C ALA A 33 -18.90 2.82 8.16
N SER A 34 -19.35 2.15 7.12
CA SER A 34 -18.77 2.26 5.78
C SER A 34 -18.71 3.71 5.34
N THR A 35 -17.62 4.07 4.66
CA THR A 35 -17.30 5.47 4.33
C THR A 35 -16.65 5.56 2.95
N ASP A 36 -17.21 6.42 2.12
CA ASP A 36 -16.70 6.79 0.80
C ASP A 36 -15.63 7.88 0.97
N LEU A 37 -14.41 7.64 0.45
CA LEU A 37 -13.28 8.57 0.47
C LEU A 37 -13.00 8.98 -0.99
N CYS A 38 -13.49 10.14 -1.40
CA CYS A 38 -13.51 10.56 -2.81
C CYS A 38 -12.78 11.88 -3.08
N GLY A 39 -12.39 12.62 -2.03
CA GLY A 39 -11.49 13.76 -2.12
C GLY A 39 -10.03 13.32 -2.28
N ASP A 40 -9.21 14.22 -2.82
CA ASP A 40 -7.80 13.96 -3.17
C ASP A 40 -6.99 13.35 -2.02
N TYR A 41 -7.28 13.73 -0.77
CA TYR A 41 -6.59 13.27 0.44
C TYR A 41 -7.56 12.82 1.53
N ASP A 42 -8.75 12.31 1.14
CA ASP A 42 -9.70 11.75 2.11
C ASP A 42 -9.12 10.49 2.77
N TYR A 43 -9.30 10.40 4.09
CA TYR A 43 -8.83 9.26 4.89
C TYR A 43 -9.76 8.95 6.06
N LEU A 44 -9.64 7.72 6.57
CA LEU A 44 -10.36 7.24 7.74
C LEU A 44 -9.44 6.43 8.65
N ILE A 45 -9.15 6.94 9.83
CA ILE A 45 -8.48 6.17 10.89
C ILE A 45 -9.52 5.19 11.47
N LEU A 46 -9.16 3.91 11.56
CA LEU A 46 -10.08 2.84 11.95
C LEU A 46 -10.02 2.58 13.46
N ASN A 47 -11.14 2.83 14.12
CA ASN A 47 -11.29 2.81 15.57
C ASN A 47 -10.89 1.47 16.18
N ASN A 48 -9.89 1.50 17.08
CA ASN A 48 -9.40 0.34 17.82
C ASN A 48 -8.73 -0.73 16.94
N SER A 49 -8.13 -0.32 15.83
CA SER A 49 -7.29 -1.12 14.95
C SER A 49 -5.93 -0.44 14.76
N PRO A 50 -4.93 -1.11 14.16
CA PRO A 50 -3.70 -0.46 13.76
C PRO A 50 -3.81 0.26 12.40
N TRP A 51 -5.01 0.49 11.84
CA TRP A 51 -5.18 0.90 10.44
C TRP A 51 -5.74 2.30 10.18
N ILE A 52 -5.33 2.84 9.03
CA ILE A 52 -5.95 3.95 8.30
C ILE A 52 -6.35 3.45 6.90
N VAL A 53 -7.46 3.93 6.35
CA VAL A 53 -7.81 3.78 4.92
C VAL A 53 -7.65 5.14 4.25
N TYR A 54 -7.02 5.22 3.08
CA TYR A 54 -6.59 6.49 2.48
C TYR A 54 -6.74 6.50 0.95
N ASN A 55 -7.21 7.62 0.38
CA ASN A 55 -7.47 7.78 -1.05
C ASN A 55 -6.28 8.30 -1.91
N MET A 56 -5.44 9.16 -1.32
CA MET A 56 -4.15 9.72 -1.77
C MET A 56 -3.95 9.86 -3.30
N LEU A 57 -4.65 10.84 -3.88
CA LEU A 57 -4.49 11.28 -5.26
C LEU A 57 -3.40 12.35 -5.40
N TYR A 58 -2.15 11.95 -5.22
CA TYR A 58 -0.99 12.86 -5.37
C TYR A 58 -0.90 13.49 -6.78
N ASN A 59 -1.52 12.89 -7.80
CA ASN A 59 -1.65 13.47 -9.15
C ASN A 59 -3.13 13.70 -9.57
N ALA A 60 -4.03 14.04 -8.64
CA ALA A 60 -5.45 14.33 -8.88
C ALA A 60 -5.69 15.26 -10.09
N LYS A 61 -4.90 16.33 -10.21
CA LYS A 61 -4.99 17.31 -11.32
C LYS A 61 -4.76 16.72 -12.72
N GLN A 62 -4.18 15.52 -12.81
CA GLN A 62 -3.92 14.81 -14.07
C GLN A 62 -4.99 13.74 -14.37
N ILE A 63 -6.00 13.58 -13.52
CA ILE A 63 -7.11 12.65 -13.72
C ILE A 63 -8.15 13.27 -14.66
N VAL A 64 -8.50 12.55 -15.72
CA VAL A 64 -9.68 12.83 -16.54
C VAL A 64 -10.73 11.76 -16.22
N GLY A 65 -11.56 12.04 -15.22
CA GLY A 65 -12.49 11.06 -14.65
C GLY A 65 -12.59 11.18 -13.13
N SER A 66 -12.71 10.06 -12.42
CA SER A 66 -12.73 10.00 -10.96
C SER A 66 -12.03 8.77 -10.40
N GLN A 67 -11.66 8.83 -9.13
CA GLN A 67 -11.34 7.66 -8.31
C GLN A 67 -11.89 7.92 -6.90
N CYS A 68 -12.24 6.84 -6.20
CA CYS A 68 -12.62 6.85 -4.80
C CYS A 68 -12.13 5.56 -4.12
N THR A 69 -11.86 5.64 -2.82
CA THR A 69 -11.53 4.50 -1.95
C THR A 69 -12.65 4.33 -0.94
N TYR A 70 -13.07 3.11 -0.68
CA TYR A 70 -14.23 2.84 0.17
C TYR A 70 -13.81 1.93 1.32
N TYR A 71 -13.99 2.40 2.55
CA TYR A 71 -13.98 1.53 3.71
C TYR A 71 -15.37 0.87 3.84
N ASP A 72 -15.41 -0.45 3.90
CA ASP A 72 -16.64 -1.23 4.15
C ASP A 72 -16.77 -1.53 5.64
N SER A 73 -15.90 -2.41 6.15
CA SER A 73 -16.02 -2.94 7.51
C SER A 73 -14.74 -3.60 8.00
N MET A 74 -14.55 -3.59 9.32
CA MET A 74 -13.62 -4.46 10.02
C MET A 74 -14.25 -5.86 10.18
N ILE A 75 -13.49 -6.91 9.88
CA ILE A 75 -13.88 -8.31 10.09
C ILE A 75 -12.84 -9.06 10.93
N THR A 76 -13.11 -10.33 11.18
CA THR A 76 -12.16 -11.27 11.78
C THR A 76 -12.05 -12.49 10.86
N GLY A 77 -10.83 -12.80 10.44
CA GLY A 77 -10.50 -13.96 9.63
C GLY A 77 -10.80 -15.28 10.35
N SER A 78 -10.79 -16.39 9.61
CA SER A 78 -11.12 -17.72 10.17
C SER A 78 -10.12 -18.23 11.22
N ASP A 79 -8.92 -17.66 11.25
CA ASP A 79 -7.85 -17.91 12.21
C ASP A 79 -7.89 -16.99 13.44
N GLY A 80 -8.78 -15.99 13.46
CA GLY A 80 -8.91 -14.99 14.52
C GLY A 80 -8.14 -13.69 14.28
N THR A 81 -7.44 -13.55 13.15
CA THR A 81 -6.81 -12.27 12.76
C THR A 81 -7.87 -11.20 12.51
N ALA A 82 -7.57 -9.94 12.82
CA ALA A 82 -8.40 -8.84 12.38
C ALA A 82 -8.06 -8.53 10.91
N GLU A 83 -9.05 -8.13 10.13
CA GLU A 83 -8.85 -7.69 8.74
C GLU A 83 -9.77 -6.50 8.43
N VAL A 84 -9.38 -5.66 7.47
CA VAL A 84 -10.23 -4.59 6.92
C VAL A 84 -10.69 -4.94 5.52
N LYS A 85 -12.00 -4.86 5.30
CA LYS A 85 -12.63 -4.88 3.97
C LYS A 85 -12.69 -3.46 3.41
N TRP A 86 -12.18 -3.31 2.20
CA TRP A 86 -12.16 -2.02 1.50
C TRP A 86 -12.18 -2.24 -0.01
N ASN A 87 -12.35 -1.18 -0.79
CA ASN A 87 -12.16 -1.23 -2.25
C ASN A 87 -11.58 0.08 -2.80
N SER A 88 -11.04 0.00 -4.02
CA SER A 88 -10.65 1.15 -4.84
C SER A 88 -11.44 1.09 -6.15
N GLU A 89 -12.22 2.13 -6.43
CA GLU A 89 -12.96 2.29 -7.68
C GLU A 89 -12.34 3.43 -8.50
N THR A 90 -11.99 3.11 -9.74
CA THR A 90 -11.44 4.05 -10.73
C THR A 90 -12.40 4.15 -11.90
N ASP A 91 -12.58 5.37 -12.41
CA ASP A 91 -13.16 5.66 -13.72
C ASP A 91 -12.26 6.72 -14.38
N ILE A 92 -11.06 6.30 -14.77
CA ILE A 92 -10.00 7.19 -15.25
C ILE A 92 -9.78 6.97 -16.75
N THR A 93 -9.96 8.02 -17.54
CA THR A 93 -9.77 8.00 -18.99
C THR A 93 -8.29 7.83 -19.35
N TYR A 94 -7.99 7.01 -20.37
CA TYR A 94 -6.65 6.93 -20.95
C TYR A 94 -6.27 8.26 -21.62
N VAL A 95 -5.13 8.81 -21.21
CA VAL A 95 -4.53 10.01 -21.82
C VAL A 95 -3.07 9.72 -22.12
N GLU A 96 -2.69 9.78 -23.41
CA GLU A 96 -1.34 9.44 -23.89
C GLU A 96 -0.24 10.18 -23.12
N SER A 97 -0.39 11.50 -22.92
CA SER A 97 0.61 12.33 -22.26
C SER A 97 0.80 12.05 -20.76
N THR A 98 -0.07 11.24 -20.13
CA THR A 98 0.05 10.83 -18.72
C THR A 98 -0.03 9.31 -18.56
N ASN A 99 0.25 8.54 -19.63
CA ASN A 99 0.16 7.08 -19.66
C ASN A 99 1.15 6.36 -18.71
N ASN A 100 2.20 7.07 -18.29
CA ASN A 100 3.27 6.64 -17.38
C ASN A 100 3.35 7.53 -16.12
N VAL A 101 2.30 8.31 -15.83
CA VAL A 101 2.18 9.05 -14.56
C VAL A 101 1.11 8.40 -13.68
N PRO A 102 1.47 7.81 -12.53
CA PRO A 102 0.49 7.27 -11.60
C PRO A 102 -0.34 8.42 -11.00
N LYS A 103 -1.64 8.18 -10.78
CA LYS A 103 -2.61 9.22 -10.38
C LYS A 103 -2.76 9.34 -8.87
N GLY A 104 -2.50 8.25 -8.15
CA GLY A 104 -2.60 8.16 -6.71
C GLY A 104 -2.34 6.73 -6.24
N TYR A 105 -2.45 6.54 -4.92
CA TYR A 105 -2.32 5.26 -4.24
C TYR A 105 -3.50 5.09 -3.28
N SER A 106 -4.40 4.16 -3.56
CA SER A 106 -5.45 3.76 -2.62
C SER A 106 -4.88 2.70 -1.70
N PHE A 107 -4.87 2.91 -0.39
CA PHE A 107 -4.22 1.98 0.53
C PHE A 107 -4.91 1.85 1.89
N VAL A 108 -4.58 0.74 2.56
CA VAL A 108 -4.67 0.60 4.00
C VAL A 108 -3.26 0.72 4.57
N GLY A 109 -3.08 1.61 5.54
CA GLY A 109 -1.79 1.92 6.16
C GLY A 109 -1.74 1.52 7.62
N LEU A 110 -0.55 1.21 8.12
CA LEU A 110 -0.29 1.03 9.54
C LEU A 110 -0.22 2.38 10.28
N THR A 111 -0.62 2.36 11.55
CA THR A 111 -0.62 3.52 12.47
C THR A 111 0.00 3.19 13.83
N GLN A 112 0.42 1.95 14.05
CA GLN A 112 0.97 1.43 15.30
C GLN A 112 2.22 0.59 15.02
N ASN A 113 3.12 0.50 16.01
CA ASN A 113 4.36 -0.28 15.97
C ASN A 113 5.34 0.07 14.83
N LEU A 114 5.05 1.12 14.06
CA LEU A 114 5.99 1.85 13.21
C LEU A 114 7.07 2.55 14.05
N GLU A 115 7.98 3.23 13.37
CA GLU A 115 9.13 3.93 13.95
C GLU A 115 10.01 3.00 14.81
N THR A 116 10.10 1.73 14.41
CA THR A 116 10.82 0.67 15.12
C THR A 116 11.94 0.12 14.22
N PRO A 117 13.17 -0.09 14.73
CA PRO A 117 14.24 -0.77 13.99
C PRO A 117 13.84 -2.20 13.61
N LEU A 118 14.27 -2.70 12.45
CA LEU A 118 13.97 -4.07 12.01
C LEU A 118 14.44 -5.15 13.03
N THR A 119 15.49 -4.89 13.80
CA THR A 119 15.93 -5.73 14.94
C THR A 119 14.91 -5.84 16.09
N GLY A 120 14.01 -4.86 16.25
CA GLY A 120 12.95 -4.82 17.26
C GLY A 120 11.59 -5.35 16.78
N ILE A 121 11.50 -5.76 15.51
CA ILE A 121 10.31 -6.35 14.91
C ILE A 121 10.49 -7.87 14.89
N ALA A 122 9.54 -8.59 15.49
CA ALA A 122 9.54 -10.05 15.53
C ALA A 122 8.96 -10.65 14.25
N SER A 123 7.83 -10.10 13.79
CA SER A 123 7.10 -10.49 12.57
C SER A 123 6.27 -9.31 12.03
N ILE A 124 5.96 -9.33 10.75
CA ILE A 124 5.02 -8.45 10.07
C ILE A 124 4.02 -9.33 9.28
N PRO A 125 3.14 -10.09 9.97
CA PRO A 125 2.23 -11.00 9.30
C PRO A 125 1.19 -10.22 8.48
N THR A 126 0.85 -10.76 7.32
CA THR A 126 -0.18 -10.20 6.46
C THR A 126 -0.97 -11.28 5.72
N THR A 127 -2.27 -11.04 5.63
CA THR A 127 -3.20 -11.67 4.67
C THR A 127 -3.69 -10.57 3.74
N TYR A 128 -3.61 -10.76 2.42
CA TYR A 128 -4.14 -9.81 1.46
C TYR A 128 -4.86 -10.57 0.35
N THR A 129 -6.18 -10.45 0.31
CA THR A 129 -7.00 -10.95 -0.80
C THR A 129 -7.58 -9.79 -1.59
N TRP A 130 -7.66 -9.94 -2.91
CA TRP A 130 -8.27 -8.95 -3.78
C TRP A 130 -8.94 -9.59 -5.00
N THR A 131 -9.89 -8.87 -5.57
CA THR A 131 -10.46 -9.16 -6.89
C THR A 131 -10.54 -7.85 -7.67
N ARG A 132 -10.21 -7.89 -8.96
CA ARG A 132 -10.33 -6.73 -9.86
C ARG A 132 -11.31 -7.03 -10.98
N SER A 133 -12.27 -6.13 -11.19
CA SER A 133 -13.16 -6.15 -12.36
C SER A 133 -12.95 -4.91 -13.20
N ASN A 134 -12.50 -5.09 -14.44
CA ASN A 134 -12.21 -4.02 -15.39
C ASN A 134 -13.33 -3.93 -16.45
N THR A 135 -13.83 -2.73 -16.74
CA THR A 135 -14.75 -2.50 -17.89
C THR A 135 -14.05 -1.85 -19.09
N THR A 136 -12.86 -1.28 -18.88
CA THR A 136 -11.95 -0.79 -19.94
C THR A 136 -10.53 -1.32 -19.71
N ALA A 137 -9.57 -0.94 -20.56
CA ALA A 137 -8.16 -1.29 -20.32
C ALA A 137 -7.65 -0.60 -19.05
N PHE A 138 -7.11 -1.38 -18.12
CA PHE A 138 -6.55 -0.91 -16.85
C PHE A 138 -5.02 -0.91 -16.89
N LYS A 139 -4.41 0.04 -16.16
CA LYS A 139 -2.99 0.04 -15.83
C LYS A 139 -2.82 0.48 -14.39
N GLY A 140 -2.20 -0.39 -13.60
CA GLY A 140 -2.08 -0.26 -12.16
C GLY A 140 -1.46 -1.52 -11.54
N ASN A 141 -1.14 -1.46 -10.25
CA ASN A 141 -0.53 -2.53 -9.48
C ASN A 141 -1.38 -2.93 -8.26
N VAL A 142 -0.96 -3.98 -7.57
CA VAL A 142 -1.26 -4.24 -6.16
C VAL A 142 0.08 -4.39 -5.48
N CYS A 143 0.34 -3.66 -4.41
CA CYS A 143 1.64 -3.65 -3.76
C CYS A 143 1.57 -3.41 -2.26
N TYR A 144 2.63 -3.82 -1.57
CA TYR A 144 3.04 -3.19 -0.32
C TYR A 144 4.01 -2.05 -0.62
N ASP A 145 3.98 -1.02 0.22
CA ASP A 145 4.80 0.19 0.11
C ASP A 145 5.23 0.63 1.52
N PHE A 146 6.53 0.62 1.78
CA PHE A 146 7.14 0.77 3.10
C PHE A 146 8.27 1.81 3.05
N MET A 147 8.32 2.72 4.02
CA MET A 147 9.41 3.71 4.14
C MET A 147 10.36 3.32 5.26
N THR A 148 11.65 3.34 4.97
CA THR A 148 12.70 3.07 5.97
C THR A 148 13.77 4.17 5.97
N ASN A 149 14.33 4.45 7.16
CA ASN A 149 15.39 5.44 7.34
C ASN A 149 16.16 5.14 8.65
N ASP A 150 17.43 5.49 8.74
CA ASP A 150 18.22 5.35 9.97
C ASP A 150 17.82 6.39 11.05
N VAL A 151 17.03 7.40 10.67
CA VAL A 151 16.36 8.35 11.56
C VAL A 151 14.92 7.89 11.82
N LYS A 152 14.57 7.74 13.11
CA LYS A 152 13.21 7.42 13.57
C LYS A 152 12.20 8.48 13.09
N GLY A 153 11.11 8.04 12.48
CA GLY A 153 10.02 8.89 11.98
C GLY A 153 10.29 9.60 10.64
N ASP A 154 11.52 9.56 10.12
CA ASP A 154 11.81 10.17 8.82
C ASP A 154 11.39 9.24 7.67
N SER A 155 10.43 9.72 6.90
CA SER A 155 9.86 9.05 5.72
C SER A 155 9.85 9.96 4.49
N THR A 156 10.48 11.13 4.56
CA THR A 156 10.33 12.19 3.54
C THR A 156 11.64 12.79 3.05
N SER A 157 12.75 12.64 3.79
CA SER A 157 14.05 13.10 3.33
C SER A 157 14.64 12.16 2.27
N SER A 158 15.55 12.69 1.46
CA SER A 158 16.30 11.93 0.43
C SER A 158 17.25 10.86 0.97
N SER A 159 17.45 10.75 2.29
CA SER A 159 18.14 9.60 2.90
C SER A 159 17.21 8.42 3.22
N SER A 160 15.90 8.59 3.04
CA SER A 160 14.93 7.50 3.17
C SER A 160 15.05 6.52 1.99
N GLN A 161 14.63 5.27 2.23
CA GLN A 161 14.39 4.28 1.18
C GLN A 161 12.88 3.99 1.12
N GLU A 162 12.31 4.13 -0.07
CA GLU A 162 10.97 3.66 -0.41
C GLU A 162 11.07 2.23 -0.92
N LEU A 163 10.36 1.30 -0.28
CA LEU A 163 10.44 -0.13 -0.54
C LEU A 163 9.09 -0.61 -1.05
N MET A 164 9.04 -1.11 -2.29
CA MET A 164 7.80 -1.63 -2.86
C MET A 164 7.88 -3.14 -3.11
N LEU A 165 6.85 -3.88 -2.70
CA LEU A 165 6.67 -5.30 -3.04
C LEU A 165 5.43 -5.43 -3.91
N TRP A 166 5.61 -5.58 -5.23
CA TRP A 166 4.49 -5.64 -6.17
C TRP A 166 3.93 -7.05 -6.24
N LEU A 167 2.68 -7.27 -5.86
CA LEU A 167 2.05 -8.59 -5.92
C LEU A 167 1.52 -8.89 -7.33
N GLN A 168 0.91 -7.89 -7.96
CA GLN A 168 0.30 -7.97 -9.28
C GLN A 168 0.47 -6.62 -10.00
N TYR A 169 0.60 -6.61 -11.32
CA TYR A 169 0.67 -5.40 -12.14
C TYR A 169 0.16 -5.64 -13.56
N GLU A 170 -0.64 -4.69 -14.06
CA GLU A 170 -1.36 -4.76 -15.33
C GLU A 170 -1.00 -3.59 -16.27
N GLY A 171 -1.39 -3.68 -17.54
CA GLY A 171 -1.29 -2.57 -18.50
C GLY A 171 0.13 -2.12 -18.86
N GLY A 172 1.14 -2.95 -18.60
CA GLY A 172 2.54 -2.59 -18.83
C GLY A 172 3.06 -1.50 -17.89
N GLN A 173 2.59 -1.49 -16.64
CA GLN A 173 3.21 -0.68 -15.58
C GLN A 173 4.63 -1.19 -15.28
N LEU A 174 5.55 -0.26 -15.02
CA LEU A 174 6.98 -0.49 -14.79
C LEU A 174 7.40 0.27 -13.52
N PRO A 175 8.30 -0.29 -12.68
CA PRO A 175 8.81 0.38 -11.49
C PRO A 175 9.81 1.49 -11.83
N ILE A 176 10.10 2.34 -10.85
CA ILE A 176 11.27 3.23 -10.89
C ILE A 176 12.55 2.36 -11.00
N GLY A 177 13.51 2.79 -11.82
CA GLY A 177 14.72 2.03 -12.13
C GLY A 177 14.57 0.96 -13.22
N TRP A 178 13.38 0.72 -13.77
CA TRP A 178 13.18 -0.30 -14.82
C TRP A 178 14.12 -0.18 -16.03
N ALA A 179 14.40 1.05 -16.47
CA ALA A 179 15.23 1.31 -17.64
C ALA A 179 16.71 0.90 -17.47
N ASP A 180 17.19 0.87 -16.23
CA ASP A 180 18.56 0.45 -15.88
C ASP A 180 18.67 -1.08 -15.72
N GLY A 181 17.53 -1.78 -15.70
CA GLY A 181 17.42 -3.22 -15.49
C GLY A 181 17.36 -3.62 -14.02
N SER A 182 17.18 -4.92 -13.78
CA SER A 182 17.18 -5.46 -12.42
C SER A 182 18.61 -5.50 -11.86
N VAL A 183 18.77 -5.00 -10.63
CA VAL A 183 20.06 -4.96 -9.92
C VAL A 183 20.38 -6.27 -9.18
N ALA A 184 19.36 -7.05 -8.84
CA ALA A 184 19.50 -8.35 -8.17
C ALA A 184 18.25 -9.23 -8.33
N THR A 185 18.42 -10.55 -8.25
CA THR A 185 17.30 -11.50 -8.11
C THR A 185 17.33 -12.12 -6.71
N ILE A 186 16.17 -12.18 -6.05
CA ILE A 186 15.95 -12.89 -4.79
C ILE A 186 15.06 -14.11 -5.07
N ASP A 187 15.63 -15.31 -4.97
CA ASP A 187 14.93 -16.57 -5.25
C ASP A 187 14.26 -17.18 -4.01
N ASN A 188 13.10 -17.82 -4.21
CA ASN A 188 12.34 -18.59 -3.21
C ASN A 188 11.76 -17.78 -2.03
N LEU A 189 11.48 -16.49 -2.23
CA LEU A 189 10.74 -15.67 -1.26
C LEU A 189 9.24 -15.74 -1.59
N PHE A 190 8.40 -16.04 -0.59
CA PHE A 190 6.94 -16.22 -0.75
C PHE A 190 6.54 -17.17 -1.91
N GLY A 191 7.33 -18.23 -2.15
CA GLY A 191 7.07 -19.22 -3.18
C GLY A 191 7.39 -18.81 -4.63
N THR A 192 8.02 -17.65 -4.84
CA THR A 192 8.42 -17.16 -6.18
C THR A 192 9.83 -16.56 -6.16
N SER A 193 10.32 -16.16 -7.33
CA SER A 193 11.56 -15.38 -7.49
C SER A 193 11.20 -13.94 -7.82
N TRP A 194 12.00 -13.01 -7.32
CA TRP A 194 11.76 -11.58 -7.41
C TRP A 194 12.95 -10.87 -8.03
N ASP A 195 12.69 -10.01 -9.00
CA ASP A 195 13.69 -9.12 -9.59
C ASP A 195 13.57 -7.74 -8.93
N LEU A 196 14.67 -7.31 -8.30
CA LEU A 196 14.81 -6.02 -7.63
C LEU A 196 15.21 -4.95 -8.65
N TYR A 197 14.49 -3.84 -8.67
CA TYR A 197 14.79 -2.64 -9.43
C TYR A 197 15.05 -1.49 -8.46
N GLN A 198 15.98 -0.61 -8.81
CA GLN A 198 16.31 0.56 -7.99
C GLN A 198 16.48 1.81 -8.85
N GLY A 199 15.96 2.93 -8.38
CA GLY A 199 16.16 4.22 -9.02
C GLY A 199 15.76 5.38 -8.11
N LEU A 200 16.16 6.60 -8.50
CA LEU A 200 15.82 7.80 -7.78
C LEU A 200 14.44 8.32 -8.22
N ASN A 201 13.54 8.53 -7.27
CA ASN A 201 12.34 9.33 -7.48
C ASN A 201 12.78 10.81 -7.61
N THR A 202 12.66 11.38 -8.80
CA THR A 202 13.21 12.71 -9.10
C THR A 202 12.50 13.86 -8.37
N ASP A 203 11.27 13.63 -7.94
CA ASP A 203 10.43 14.67 -7.32
C ASP A 203 10.71 14.78 -5.81
N SER A 204 11.03 13.67 -5.14
CA SER A 204 11.37 13.62 -3.71
C SER A 204 12.87 13.51 -3.41
N GLY A 205 13.66 13.01 -4.37
CA GLY A 205 15.05 12.62 -4.15
C GLY A 205 15.21 11.34 -3.32
N ILE A 206 14.13 10.58 -3.09
CA ILE A 206 14.15 9.30 -2.38
C ILE A 206 14.58 8.18 -3.32
N THR A 207 15.37 7.23 -2.82
CA THR A 207 15.69 6.01 -3.59
C THR A 207 14.55 5.01 -3.42
N VAL A 208 14.01 4.53 -4.53
CA VAL A 208 12.92 3.55 -4.58
C VAL A 208 13.50 2.19 -4.95
N SER A 209 13.18 1.18 -4.15
CA SER A 209 13.56 -0.22 -4.31
C SER A 209 12.32 -1.08 -4.52
N SER A 210 12.01 -1.41 -5.78
CA SER A 210 10.82 -2.19 -6.13
C SER A 210 11.18 -3.64 -6.45
N MET A 211 10.58 -4.58 -5.73
CA MET A 211 10.66 -6.01 -6.03
C MET A 211 9.45 -6.45 -6.86
N LEU A 212 9.72 -6.92 -8.09
CA LEU A 212 8.70 -7.47 -9.00
C LEU A 212 8.82 -9.00 -9.07
N PRO A 213 7.72 -9.75 -8.95
CA PRO A 213 7.73 -11.20 -8.95
C PRO A 213 7.75 -11.72 -10.40
N ARG A 214 8.53 -12.76 -10.64
CA ARG A 214 8.58 -13.46 -11.94
C ARG A 214 7.28 -14.24 -12.22
N THR A 215 6.58 -14.63 -11.18
CA THR A 215 5.21 -15.17 -11.22
C THR A 215 4.35 -14.28 -10.34
N GLN A 216 3.45 -13.50 -10.93
CA GLN A 216 2.54 -12.61 -10.19
C GLN A 216 1.54 -13.40 -9.34
N PHE A 217 1.01 -12.75 -8.30
CA PHE A 217 -0.02 -13.27 -7.43
C PHE A 217 -1.41 -12.95 -8.00
N GLU A 218 -2.30 -13.93 -7.99
CA GLU A 218 -3.65 -13.82 -8.57
C GLU A 218 -4.71 -13.73 -7.47
N GLY A 219 -4.90 -12.53 -6.91
CA GLY A 219 -5.97 -12.22 -5.97
C GLY A 219 -5.78 -12.69 -4.53
N THR A 220 -4.62 -13.26 -4.18
CA THR A 220 -4.29 -13.65 -2.80
C THR A 220 -2.79 -13.62 -2.54
N PHE A 221 -2.41 -13.19 -1.34
CA PHE A 221 -1.07 -13.23 -0.77
C PHE A 221 -1.15 -13.44 0.75
N GLU A 222 -0.26 -14.25 1.29
CA GLU A 222 -0.10 -14.48 2.73
C GLU A 222 1.39 -14.68 3.04
N GLY A 223 1.87 -14.10 4.14
CA GLY A 223 3.25 -14.27 4.58
C GLY A 223 3.66 -13.32 5.70
N ASP A 224 4.95 -13.35 6.05
CA ASP A 224 5.59 -12.40 6.95
C ASP A 224 6.45 -11.42 6.14
N LEU A 225 6.04 -10.16 6.04
CA LEU A 225 6.78 -9.12 5.30
C LEU A 225 8.15 -8.81 5.91
N ARG A 226 8.43 -9.26 7.15
CA ARG A 226 9.77 -9.22 7.72
C ARG A 226 10.77 -10.04 6.90
N GLU A 227 10.34 -11.15 6.28
CA GLU A 227 11.21 -11.94 5.40
C GLU A 227 11.69 -11.12 4.18
N TRP A 228 10.79 -10.31 3.62
CA TRP A 228 11.10 -9.39 2.52
C TRP A 228 12.07 -8.28 2.96
N LEU A 229 11.80 -7.62 4.09
CA LEU A 229 12.70 -6.60 4.63
C LEU A 229 14.10 -7.15 4.93
N VAL A 230 14.20 -8.36 5.50
CA VAL A 230 15.49 -9.04 5.73
C VAL A 230 16.17 -9.44 4.40
N ALA A 231 15.41 -9.83 3.37
CA ALA A 231 15.98 -10.12 2.06
C ALA A 231 16.61 -8.86 1.41
N LEU A 232 15.99 -7.69 1.58
CA LEU A 232 16.54 -6.40 1.14
C LEU A 232 17.78 -5.98 1.94
N VAL A 233 17.82 -6.21 3.26
CA VAL A 233 19.06 -6.08 4.06
C VAL A 233 20.16 -7.02 3.52
N GLY A 234 19.80 -8.24 3.12
CA GLY A 234 20.71 -9.21 2.49
C GLY A 234 21.29 -8.75 1.14
N GLN A 235 20.61 -7.85 0.43
CA GLN A 235 21.12 -7.17 -0.77
C GLN A 235 21.85 -5.85 -0.47
N GLY A 236 21.91 -5.44 0.81
CA GLY A 236 22.57 -4.20 1.23
C GLY A 236 21.79 -2.92 0.95
N VAL A 237 20.46 -3.00 0.75
CA VAL A 237 19.60 -1.82 0.52
C VAL A 237 19.52 -0.93 1.76
N PHE A 238 19.48 -1.55 2.94
CA PHE A 238 19.50 -0.89 4.26
C PHE A 238 20.02 -1.89 5.32
N THR A 239 19.96 -1.55 6.62
CA THR A 239 20.49 -2.38 7.72
C THR A 239 19.41 -2.83 8.69
N GLU A 240 19.63 -3.89 9.49
CA GLU A 240 18.63 -4.28 10.50
C GLU A 240 18.44 -3.22 11.62
N SER A 241 19.34 -2.25 11.75
CA SER A 241 19.21 -1.09 12.64
C SER A 241 18.34 0.04 12.08
N THR A 242 18.05 0.03 10.77
CA THR A 242 17.20 1.02 10.10
C THR A 242 15.75 0.89 10.59
N TYR A 243 15.08 2.03 10.80
CA TYR A 243 13.70 2.10 11.27
C TYR A 243 12.70 1.85 10.14
N VAL A 244 11.64 1.09 10.42
CA VAL A 244 10.44 1.00 9.58
C VAL A 244 9.49 2.11 9.99
N ASN A 245 9.42 3.18 9.19
CA ASN A 245 8.69 4.41 9.52
C ASN A 245 7.28 4.47 8.90
N VAL A 246 7.05 3.79 7.77
CA VAL A 246 5.72 3.64 7.13
C VAL A 246 5.56 2.21 6.63
N GLY A 247 4.33 1.70 6.63
CA GLY A 247 3.99 0.41 6.03
C GLY A 247 2.53 0.38 5.57
N ASN A 248 2.35 0.34 4.24
CA ASN A 248 1.05 0.44 3.56
C ASN A 248 0.86 -0.77 2.62
N ALA A 249 -0.40 -1.10 2.32
CA ALA A 249 -0.76 -2.06 1.28
C ALA A 249 -1.94 -1.54 0.45
N GLY A 250 -1.84 -1.59 -0.87
CA GLY A 250 -2.78 -0.88 -1.73
C GLY A 250 -2.62 -1.11 -3.23
N THR A 251 -3.13 -0.17 -4.01
CA THR A 251 -3.10 -0.15 -5.48
C THR A 251 -2.79 1.25 -6.00
N GLU A 252 -1.77 1.35 -6.84
CA GLU A 252 -1.55 2.52 -7.70
C GLU A 252 -2.26 2.31 -9.04
N PHE A 253 -2.76 3.40 -9.62
CA PHE A 253 -3.53 3.38 -10.85
C PHE A 253 -3.15 4.55 -11.77
N PHE A 254 -3.10 4.27 -13.07
CA PHE A 254 -2.69 5.21 -14.12
C PHE A 254 -3.89 5.63 -14.97
N TYR A 255 -4.70 4.65 -15.35
CA TYR A 255 -5.96 4.78 -16.07
C TYR A 255 -6.75 3.46 -16.00
N GLY A 256 -8.03 3.53 -16.36
CA GLY A 256 -8.95 2.40 -16.42
C GLY A 256 -10.25 2.69 -15.68
N ASN A 257 -11.31 2.00 -16.09
CA ASN A 257 -12.52 1.85 -15.31
C ASN A 257 -12.48 0.46 -14.66
N ALA A 258 -12.21 0.45 -13.36
CA ALA A 258 -11.89 -0.76 -12.61
C ALA A 258 -12.34 -0.63 -11.15
N ILE A 259 -12.86 -1.73 -10.59
CA ILE A 259 -13.12 -1.88 -9.16
C ILE A 259 -12.20 -2.98 -8.62
N MET A 260 -11.33 -2.62 -7.67
CA MET A 260 -10.55 -3.58 -6.88
C MET A 260 -11.20 -3.73 -5.50
N ASN A 261 -11.87 -4.86 -5.24
CA ASN A 261 -12.35 -5.19 -3.90
C ASN A 261 -11.25 -5.94 -3.14
N ALA A 262 -11.00 -5.58 -1.88
CA ALA A 262 -9.88 -6.04 -1.09
C ALA A 262 -10.29 -6.43 0.34
N THR A 263 -9.51 -7.33 0.93
CA THR A 263 -9.52 -7.63 2.38
C THR A 263 -8.08 -7.81 2.83
N LEU A 264 -7.67 -7.06 3.84
CA LEU A 264 -6.29 -7.00 4.33
C LEU A 264 -6.23 -7.20 5.85
N GLY A 265 -5.48 -8.21 6.29
CA GLY A 265 -4.83 -8.24 7.59
C GLY A 265 -3.37 -7.79 7.44
N LEU A 266 -2.92 -6.85 8.27
CA LEU A 266 -1.53 -6.39 8.30
C LEU A 266 -1.20 -5.83 9.69
N GLN A 267 -0.15 -6.31 10.36
CA GLN A 267 0.33 -5.73 11.61
C GLN A 267 1.84 -5.87 11.74
N ILE A 268 2.46 -5.06 12.61
CA ILE A 268 3.85 -5.24 13.05
C ILE A 268 3.81 -5.78 14.47
N ASP A 269 4.37 -6.96 14.70
CA ASP A 269 4.52 -7.57 16.02
C ASP A 269 5.91 -7.25 16.57
N LEU A 270 5.94 -6.58 17.71
CA LEU A 270 7.19 -6.16 18.37
C LEU A 270 7.82 -7.31 19.16
N GLY A 271 9.15 -7.40 19.10
CA GLY A 271 9.93 -8.38 19.86
C GLY A 271 11.22 -8.78 19.18
N THR A 272 11.94 -9.72 19.78
CA THR A 272 13.09 -10.37 19.12
C THR A 272 12.57 -11.41 18.14
N ALA A 273 12.98 -11.31 16.88
CA ALA A 273 12.65 -12.30 15.87
C ALA A 273 13.08 -13.70 16.30
N THR A 274 12.13 -14.63 16.38
CA THR A 274 12.44 -16.06 16.50
C THR A 274 13.15 -16.51 15.23
N SER A 275 14.32 -17.16 15.36
CA SER A 275 15.21 -17.52 14.24
C SER A 275 14.70 -18.67 13.35
N ALA A 276 13.39 -18.72 13.10
CA ALA A 276 12.73 -19.68 12.24
C ALA A 276 12.96 -19.34 10.76
N ALA A 277 14.13 -19.73 10.25
CA ALA A 277 14.37 -20.10 8.85
C ALA A 277 14.36 -19.02 7.74
N VAL A 278 15.06 -17.89 7.92
CA VAL A 278 15.65 -17.21 6.76
C VAL A 278 16.91 -17.97 6.31
N LYS A 279 16.71 -19.03 5.52
CA LYS A 279 17.80 -19.81 4.91
C LYS A 279 18.06 -19.35 3.46
N VAL A 280 18.08 -18.03 3.26
CA VAL A 280 18.43 -17.41 1.97
C VAL A 280 19.89 -17.74 1.67
N ALA A 281 20.11 -18.55 0.65
CA ALA A 281 21.44 -18.96 0.23
C ALA A 281 22.13 -17.79 -0.49
N ALA A 282 22.90 -17.00 0.26
CA ALA A 282 23.78 -15.99 -0.31
C ALA A 282 24.78 -16.65 -1.28
N VAL A 283 24.57 -16.47 -2.58
CA VAL A 283 25.50 -16.90 -3.61
C VAL A 283 26.76 -16.05 -3.48
N SER A 284 27.80 -16.64 -2.89
CA SER A 284 29.06 -15.93 -2.62
C SER A 284 29.73 -15.54 -3.94
N SER A 285 29.90 -14.23 -4.17
CA SER A 285 30.72 -13.72 -5.25
C SER A 285 32.18 -14.12 -5.04
N VAL A 286 32.84 -14.58 -6.12
CA VAL A 286 34.19 -15.13 -6.05
C VAL A 286 35.21 -14.00 -5.89
N SER A 287 35.69 -13.79 -4.66
CA SER A 287 36.85 -12.93 -4.39
C SER A 287 38.12 -13.53 -4.96
N SER A 288 38.75 -12.82 -5.89
CA SER A 288 40.02 -13.20 -6.52
C SER A 288 41.20 -13.03 -5.56
N SER A 289 41.57 -14.11 -4.87
CA SER A 289 42.76 -14.16 -4.02
C SER A 289 44.05 -14.07 -4.84
N ALA A 290 44.69 -12.91 -4.82
CA ALA A 290 46.04 -12.73 -5.37
C ALA A 290 47.06 -13.52 -4.54
N SER A 291 47.55 -14.64 -5.07
CA SER A 291 48.71 -15.36 -4.52
C SER A 291 49.96 -15.01 -5.28
N GLN A 292 50.96 -14.46 -4.58
CA GLN A 292 52.30 -14.25 -5.13
C GLN A 292 52.98 -15.61 -5.38
N ILE A 293 53.55 -15.80 -6.57
CA ILE A 293 54.59 -16.80 -6.80
C ILE A 293 55.76 -16.10 -7.48
N ALA A 294 56.89 -16.05 -6.79
CA ALA A 294 58.16 -15.66 -7.37
C ALA A 294 58.71 -16.78 -8.25
N SER A 295 59.26 -16.46 -9.42
CA SER A 295 60.14 -17.37 -10.16
C SER A 295 61.15 -16.59 -11.01
N THR A 296 62.31 -17.22 -11.20
CA THR A 296 63.58 -16.58 -11.55
C THR A 296 63.83 -16.44 -13.05
N SER A 297 64.76 -15.54 -13.37
CA SER A 297 65.20 -15.15 -14.71
C SER A 297 65.80 -16.27 -15.57
N SER A 298 65.57 -16.19 -16.89
CA SER A 298 66.59 -16.55 -17.89
C SER A 298 66.34 -15.81 -19.22
N ILE A 299 67.44 -15.42 -19.88
CA ILE A 299 67.51 -14.53 -21.05
C ILE A 299 67.53 -15.35 -22.36
N VAL A 300 66.77 -14.94 -23.39
CA VAL A 300 67.06 -15.19 -24.82
C VAL A 300 66.57 -13.99 -25.66
N GLU A 301 67.22 -13.74 -26.81
CA GLU A 301 67.11 -12.53 -27.63
C GLU A 301 65.94 -12.47 -28.66
N VAL A 302 65.76 -11.24 -29.14
CA VAL A 302 64.95 -10.66 -30.24
C VAL A 302 65.36 -11.26 -31.62
N PRO A 303 64.46 -11.46 -32.61
CA PRO A 303 64.10 -10.35 -33.52
C PRO A 303 62.67 -10.26 -34.08
N SER A 304 62.39 -9.04 -34.54
CA SER A 304 61.18 -8.48 -35.14
C SER A 304 60.61 -9.22 -36.36
N SER A 305 59.29 -9.12 -36.54
CA SER A 305 58.71 -8.89 -37.87
C SER A 305 57.42 -8.06 -37.80
N SER A 306 57.35 -7.04 -38.65
CA SER A 306 56.22 -6.14 -38.83
C SER A 306 55.34 -6.58 -40.00
N VAL A 307 54.01 -6.53 -39.87
CA VAL A 307 53.09 -6.26 -41.00
C VAL A 307 51.91 -5.41 -40.51
N ALA A 308 51.39 -4.54 -41.37
CA ALA A 308 50.41 -3.51 -41.06
C ALA A 308 48.94 -3.93 -41.29
N ALA A 309 48.08 -3.05 -40.78
CA ALA A 309 46.65 -2.82 -41.05
C ALA A 309 45.98 -3.48 -42.27
N ALA A 310 44.72 -3.89 -42.06
CA ALA A 310 43.67 -3.80 -43.06
C ALA A 310 42.31 -3.49 -42.40
N THR A 311 41.81 -2.27 -42.61
CA THR A 311 40.37 -1.97 -42.57
C THR A 311 39.68 -2.62 -43.77
N PRO A 312 38.34 -2.80 -43.71
CA PRO A 312 37.56 -2.23 -44.81
C PRO A 312 36.38 -1.38 -44.33
N SER A 313 35.97 -0.48 -45.22
CA SER A 313 34.99 0.58 -44.98
C SER A 313 33.54 0.14 -45.18
N VAL A 314 32.65 0.82 -44.47
CA VAL A 314 31.41 1.48 -44.96
C VAL A 314 30.64 0.80 -46.10
N THR A 315 29.36 0.53 -45.85
CA THR A 315 28.31 0.79 -46.87
C THR A 315 27.10 1.42 -46.18
N GLN A 316 26.83 2.68 -46.52
CA GLN A 316 25.56 3.35 -46.18
C GLN A 316 24.47 2.86 -47.14
N SER A 317 23.23 2.75 -46.66
CA SER A 317 22.06 2.73 -47.53
C SER A 317 20.97 3.60 -46.93
N SER A 318 20.53 4.60 -47.69
CA SER A 318 19.54 5.59 -47.33
C SER A 318 18.37 5.56 -48.31
N THR A 319 17.16 5.37 -47.80
CA THR A 319 15.88 5.59 -48.50
C THR A 319 14.89 6.03 -47.42
N GLU A 320 14.67 7.34 -47.29
CA GLU A 320 13.59 8.10 -47.94
C GLU A 320 12.19 7.84 -47.37
N ALA A 321 11.54 8.93 -46.97
CA ALA A 321 10.17 8.99 -46.48
C ALA A 321 9.22 9.45 -47.61
N PRO A 322 7.90 9.32 -47.42
CA PRO A 322 6.93 10.17 -48.10
C PRO A 322 6.25 11.17 -47.15
N THR A 323 6.02 12.38 -47.64
CA THR A 323 5.31 13.48 -46.95
C THR A 323 3.93 13.70 -47.58
N SER A 324 2.86 13.74 -46.78
CA SER A 324 1.50 14.23 -47.14
C SER A 324 0.50 13.90 -46.02
N THR A 325 -0.53 14.69 -45.67
CA THR A 325 -0.84 16.13 -45.88
C THR A 325 -1.77 16.55 -44.73
N ALA A 326 -1.78 17.82 -44.33
CA ALA A 326 -2.79 18.32 -43.39
C ALA A 326 -4.19 18.39 -44.03
N PHE A 327 -5.24 18.14 -43.24
CA PHE A 327 -6.58 18.64 -43.52
C PHE A 327 -7.21 19.21 -42.24
N VAL A 328 -7.89 20.35 -42.38
CA VAL A 328 -8.51 21.09 -41.29
C VAL A 328 -10.02 20.93 -41.39
N ALA A 329 -10.69 20.49 -40.33
CA ALA A 329 -12.15 20.57 -40.21
C ALA A 329 -12.58 20.59 -38.74
N SER A 330 -13.11 21.74 -38.30
CA SER A 330 -13.72 21.95 -36.99
C SER A 330 -15.23 21.76 -37.07
N VAL A 331 -15.85 20.92 -36.23
CA VAL A 331 -17.25 21.12 -35.83
C VAL A 331 -17.58 20.60 -34.42
N SER A 332 -18.03 21.56 -33.60
CA SER A 332 -19.07 21.52 -32.55
C SER A 332 -19.32 20.30 -31.66
N ALA A 333 -19.38 20.62 -30.37
CA ALA A 333 -19.83 19.80 -29.25
C ALA A 333 -21.23 19.18 -29.38
N SER A 334 -21.43 18.08 -28.64
CA SER A 334 -22.72 17.80 -27.98
C SER A 334 -22.50 17.06 -26.67
N ALA A 335 -22.66 17.76 -25.54
CA ALA A 335 -22.64 17.14 -24.23
C ALA A 335 -23.91 16.30 -24.04
N LYS A 336 -23.76 15.02 -23.64
CA LYS A 336 -24.86 14.21 -23.13
C LYS A 336 -24.65 13.97 -21.64
N SER A 337 -25.48 14.62 -20.83
CA SER A 337 -25.67 14.26 -19.43
C SER A 337 -26.29 12.86 -19.35
N SER A 338 -25.55 11.89 -18.82
CA SER A 338 -26.08 10.60 -18.39
C SER A 338 -26.30 10.63 -16.88
N THR A 339 -27.56 10.62 -16.47
CA THR A 339 -27.99 10.54 -15.07
C THR A 339 -27.42 9.31 -14.38
N LYS A 340 -26.71 9.50 -13.26
CA LYS A 340 -26.24 8.41 -12.39
C LYS A 340 -27.43 7.57 -11.92
N SER A 341 -27.29 6.24 -11.98
CA SER A 341 -28.19 5.32 -11.28
C SER A 341 -27.66 5.16 -9.85
N HIS A 342 -28.45 5.53 -8.84
CA HIS A 342 -28.08 5.27 -7.45
C HIS A 342 -28.15 3.77 -7.17
N HIS A 343 -27.04 3.19 -6.72
CA HIS A 343 -27.04 1.82 -6.21
C HIS A 343 -27.73 1.81 -4.84
N VAL A 344 -28.88 1.13 -4.75
CA VAL A 344 -29.68 1.07 -3.53
C VAL A 344 -29.12 0.01 -2.59
N ALA A 345 -28.55 0.44 -1.47
CA ALA A 345 -28.35 -0.45 -0.32
C ALA A 345 -29.71 -0.99 0.14
N THR A 346 -29.81 -2.29 0.37
CA THR A 346 -31.09 -2.97 0.69
C THR A 346 -31.18 -3.30 2.18
N PRO A 347 -31.89 -2.50 3.00
CA PRO A 347 -32.32 -2.93 4.33
C PRO A 347 -33.74 -3.51 4.28
N SER A 348 -33.92 -4.72 4.82
CA SER A 348 -35.25 -5.26 5.11
C SER A 348 -35.80 -4.64 6.40
N ALA A 349 -36.95 -3.99 6.34
CA ALA A 349 -37.66 -3.49 7.51
C ALA A 349 -39.20 -3.66 7.37
N PRO A 350 -39.93 -4.04 8.42
CA PRO A 350 -41.40 -4.05 8.41
C PRO A 350 -41.98 -2.65 8.70
N VAL A 351 -43.21 -2.46 8.23
CA VAL A 351 -43.90 -1.17 8.05
C VAL A 351 -44.56 -0.61 9.33
N VAL A 352 -44.42 0.71 9.55
CA VAL A 352 -45.42 1.57 10.25
C VAL A 352 -45.57 2.91 9.49
N LYS A 353 -46.74 3.55 9.58
CA LYS A 353 -47.24 4.63 8.70
C LYS A 353 -47.08 6.07 9.25
N GLU A 354 -47.14 7.05 8.32
CA GLU A 354 -47.68 8.44 8.42
C GLU A 354 -47.16 9.36 9.56
N SER A 355 -46.71 10.61 9.32
CA SER A 355 -47.53 11.70 8.76
C SER A 355 -46.74 13.00 8.48
N THR A 356 -46.93 13.57 7.28
CA THR A 356 -47.20 14.98 6.89
C THR A 356 -46.50 16.23 7.52
N ILE A 357 -46.18 17.20 6.62
CA ILE A 357 -46.15 18.70 6.75
C ILE A 357 -44.80 19.45 6.54
N ALA A 358 -44.63 19.91 5.29
CA ALA A 358 -44.33 21.28 4.80
C ALA A 358 -43.01 22.09 5.05
N SER A 359 -42.68 22.82 3.97
CA SER A 359 -42.11 24.19 3.87
C SER A 359 -40.63 24.48 4.23
N GLY A 360 -39.79 24.58 3.19
CA GLY A 360 -39.44 25.89 2.60
C GLY A 360 -38.26 26.71 3.17
N ALA A 361 -37.11 26.65 2.49
CA ALA A 361 -36.07 27.70 2.47
C ALA A 361 -35.45 27.71 1.04
N LYS A 362 -35.56 28.78 0.25
CA LYS A 362 -34.71 29.99 0.19
C LYS A 362 -33.24 29.74 -0.10
N SER A 363 -32.78 30.29 -1.23
CA SER A 363 -31.42 30.26 -1.73
C SER A 363 -30.48 31.23 -1.02
N THR A 364 -29.21 30.85 -0.91
CA THR A 364 -28.08 31.78 -0.93
C THR A 364 -26.97 31.17 -1.78
N GLY A 365 -26.53 31.89 -2.81
CA GLY A 365 -25.34 31.54 -3.57
C GLY A 365 -24.11 32.20 -2.96
N MET A 366 -22.95 31.53 -3.02
CA MET A 366 -21.65 32.15 -2.80
C MET A 366 -20.72 31.85 -3.97
N ALA A 367 -19.85 32.80 -4.28
CA ALA A 367 -19.10 32.85 -5.52
C ALA A 367 -17.85 31.96 -5.50
N ALA A 368 -17.53 31.37 -6.64
CA ALA A 368 -16.20 30.82 -6.90
C ALA A 368 -15.23 31.96 -7.27
N SER A 369 -14.16 32.12 -6.50
CA SER A 369 -13.01 32.95 -6.92
C SER A 369 -11.95 32.06 -7.55
N SER A 370 -11.78 32.18 -8.86
CA SER A 370 -10.68 31.55 -9.60
C SER A 370 -9.33 32.13 -9.19
N ALA A 371 -8.40 31.29 -8.74
CA ALA A 371 -6.99 31.61 -8.67
C ALA A 371 -6.21 30.68 -9.62
N ALA A 372 -5.57 31.27 -10.64
CA ALA A 372 -4.64 30.56 -11.51
C ALA A 372 -3.22 30.69 -10.93
N GLY A 373 -2.44 29.62 -10.93
CA GLY A 373 -1.03 29.71 -10.53
C GLY A 373 -0.33 28.39 -10.24
N ILE A 374 0.57 28.03 -11.15
CA ILE A 374 1.78 27.22 -10.95
C ILE A 374 1.58 25.70 -10.77
N GLU A 375 2.33 24.97 -11.59
CA GLU A 375 2.41 23.51 -11.63
C GLU A 375 3.45 23.00 -10.63
N THR A 376 3.07 21.97 -9.88
CA THR A 376 3.97 21.04 -9.20
C THR A 376 3.25 19.70 -9.15
N SER A 377 3.85 18.64 -9.70
CA SER A 377 3.49 17.26 -9.38
C SER A 377 3.70 17.01 -7.89
N VAL A 378 2.86 16.19 -7.26
CA VAL A 378 3.12 15.71 -5.90
C VAL A 378 3.65 14.29 -6.04
N SER A 379 4.78 14.02 -5.40
CA SER A 379 5.55 12.79 -5.56
C SER A 379 4.82 11.56 -4.97
N SER A 380 5.11 10.39 -5.53
CA SER A 380 4.60 9.08 -5.11
C SER A 380 5.18 8.55 -3.78
N ALA A 381 6.04 9.32 -3.09
CA ALA A 381 6.62 8.89 -1.82
C ALA A 381 5.51 8.57 -0.78
N ALA A 382 5.60 7.41 -0.13
CA ALA A 382 4.58 6.97 0.81
C ALA A 382 4.42 7.97 1.96
N ILE A 383 3.28 8.65 2.01
CA ILE A 383 2.99 9.61 3.08
C ILE A 383 2.70 8.83 4.36
N ALA A 384 3.41 9.15 5.43
CA ALA A 384 3.13 8.62 6.76
C ALA A 384 1.69 8.95 7.16
N ALA A 385 0.98 7.96 7.70
CA ALA A 385 -0.37 8.16 8.21
C ALA A 385 -0.38 9.29 9.26
N PRO A 386 -1.30 10.27 9.20
CA PRO A 386 -1.37 11.34 10.19
C PRO A 386 -1.58 10.76 11.60
N THR A 387 -0.57 10.90 12.45
CA THR A 387 -0.61 10.39 13.82
C THR A 387 -1.56 11.22 14.69
N SER A 388 -2.43 10.55 15.43
CA SER A 388 -3.29 11.20 16.44
C SER A 388 -2.47 11.62 17.67
N THR A 389 -1.78 12.76 17.57
CA THR A 389 -1.25 13.48 18.75
C THR A 389 -2.41 14.24 19.40
N GLY A 390 -2.87 13.75 20.56
CA GLY A 390 -3.88 14.45 21.34
C GLY A 390 -3.30 15.67 22.02
N GLU A 391 -3.60 16.86 21.51
CA GLU A 391 -3.48 18.12 22.26
C GLU A 391 -4.62 18.17 23.29
N GLY A 392 -4.29 17.83 24.53
CA GLY A 392 -5.16 18.01 25.68
C GLY A 392 -4.94 19.39 26.29
N ASP A 393 -5.59 20.41 25.73
CA ASP A 393 -5.66 21.75 26.34
C ASP A 393 -6.77 21.77 27.42
N ASP A 394 -6.43 21.26 28.59
CA ASP A 394 -7.09 21.62 29.84
C ASP A 394 -6.40 22.89 30.38
N ASP A 395 -7.03 24.05 30.25
CA ASP A 395 -6.82 25.13 31.22
C ASP A 395 -8.05 26.06 31.29
N CYS A 396 -8.68 26.10 32.47
CA CYS A 396 -9.79 26.97 32.81
C CYS A 396 -9.44 27.76 34.08
N GLU A 397 -9.26 29.08 33.97
CA GLU A 397 -9.41 30.14 34.99
C GLU A 397 -8.87 31.46 34.38
N VAL A 398 -9.48 32.66 34.48
CA VAL A 398 -10.63 33.17 35.25
C VAL A 398 -11.47 34.11 34.36
#